data_AF-A0A964WYM3-F1
#
_entry.id   AF-A0A964WYM3-F1
#
_cell.length_a   1.000
_cell.length_b   1.000
_cell.length_c   1.000
_cell.angle_alpha   90.00
_cell.angle_beta   90.00
_cell.angle_gamma   90.00
#
_symmetry.space_group_name_H-M   'P 1'
#
loop_
_entity.id
_entity.type
_entity.pdbx_description
1 polymer ?
#
loop_
_entity_poly.entity_id
_entity_poly.type
_entity_poly.pdbx_seq_one_letter_code
_entity_poly.pdbx_strand_id
1 'polypeptide(L)'
;MKMDKYTKIVLTIIAVNLTILTITNLDLLPKAYANEPMENSELLPAMNYGLVPLNEDGTISVTLSNYDQIDVNIVGIDTNEELDVNIDEIGGGYVSHGGPISVEID
;
A
#
# COMPACT_ATOMS: atom_id res chain seq x y z
N MET A 1 32.34 4.03 -55.33
CA MET A 1 33.07 2.75 -55.25
C MET A 1 32.06 1.63 -55.46
N LYS A 2 32.21 0.79 -56.49
CA LYS A 2 31.29 -0.33 -56.72
C LYS A 2 31.63 -1.42 -55.70
N MET A 3 30.66 -1.82 -54.90
CA MET A 3 30.84 -2.83 -53.86
C MET A 3 30.56 -4.21 -54.48
N ASP A 4 31.52 -5.13 -54.37
CA ASP A 4 31.44 -6.44 -55.00
C ASP A 4 30.39 -7.34 -54.33
N LYS A 5 29.86 -8.32 -55.09
CA LYS A 5 28.78 -9.21 -54.62
C LYS A 5 29.13 -9.92 -53.31
N TYR A 6 30.39 -10.32 -53.16
CA TYR A 6 30.92 -10.94 -51.93
C TYR A 6 30.81 -10.01 -50.73
N THR A 7 31.27 -8.77 -50.86
CA THR A 7 31.18 -7.76 -49.80
C THR A 7 29.73 -7.47 -49.44
N LYS A 8 28.82 -7.46 -50.44
CA LYS A 8 27.39 -7.26 -50.21
C LYS A 8 26.78 -8.39 -49.38
N ILE A 9 27.10 -9.65 -49.69
CA ILE A 9 26.61 -10.81 -48.95
C ILE A 9 27.12 -10.80 -47.50
N VAL A 10 28.43 -10.57 -47.31
CA VAL A 10 29.04 -10.50 -45.97
C VAL A 10 28.44 -9.36 -45.15
N LEU A 11 28.28 -8.18 -45.75
CA LEU A 11 27.70 -7.02 -45.06
C LEU A 11 26.24 -7.28 -44.65
N THR A 12 25.45 -7.94 -45.50
CA THR A 12 24.07 -8.32 -45.16
C THR A 12 24.04 -9.28 -43.97
N ILE A 13 24.91 -10.30 -43.94
CA ILE A 13 24.98 -11.24 -42.82
C ILE A 13 25.35 -10.53 -41.51
N ILE A 14 26.33 -9.61 -41.56
CA ILE A 14 26.73 -8.82 -40.39
C ILE A 14 25.58 -7.92 -39.93
N ALA A 15 24.89 -7.25 -40.86
CA ALA A 15 23.76 -6.39 -40.55
C ALA A 15 22.59 -7.16 -39.90
N VAL A 16 22.27 -8.35 -40.39
CA VAL A 16 21.21 -9.21 -39.80
C VAL A 16 21.56 -9.61 -38.37
N ASN A 17 22.79 -10.07 -38.13
CA ASN A 17 23.24 -10.45 -36.78
C ASN A 17 23.22 -9.26 -35.81
N LEU A 18 23.69 -8.09 -36.27
CA LEU A 18 23.64 -6.87 -35.48
C LEU A 18 22.20 -6.43 -35.18
N THR A 19 21.29 -6.56 -36.15
CA THR A 19 19.88 -6.19 -35.96
C THR A 19 19.23 -7.06 -34.87
N ILE A 20 19.45 -8.37 -34.91
CA ILE A 20 18.94 -9.30 -33.87
C ILE A 20 19.52 -8.94 -32.49
N LEU A 21 20.84 -8.74 -32.41
CA LEU A 21 21.51 -8.35 -31.17
C LEU A 21 20.98 -7.02 -30.63
N THR A 22 20.72 -6.03 -31.49
CA THR A 22 20.14 -4.76 -31.07
C THR A 22 18.72 -4.90 -30.56
N ILE A 23 17.87 -5.72 -31.18
CA ILE A 23 16.49 -5.97 -30.68
C ILE A 23 16.52 -6.63 -29.31
N THR A 24 17.47 -7.55 -29.06
CA THR A 24 17.58 -8.23 -27.76
C THR A 24 18.20 -7.37 -26.66
N ASN A 25 19.05 -6.40 -27.01
CA ASN A 25 19.70 -5.49 -26.05
C ASN A 25 18.94 -4.18 -25.85
N LEU A 26 18.09 -3.80 -26.80
CA LEU A 26 17.15 -2.71 -26.62
C LEU A 26 16.07 -3.26 -25.69
N ASP A 27 16.14 -2.88 -24.41
CA ASP A 27 15.12 -3.17 -23.39
C ASP A 27 13.80 -2.44 -23.74
N LEU A 28 13.21 -2.74 -24.90
CA LEU A 28 11.91 -2.25 -25.39
C LEU A 28 10.77 -2.68 -24.46
N LEU A 29 10.99 -3.77 -23.73
CA LEU A 29 10.15 -4.21 -22.63
C LEU A 29 10.88 -3.87 -21.34
N PRO A 30 10.42 -2.88 -20.56
CA PRO A 30 11.02 -2.56 -19.28
C PRO A 30 10.92 -3.81 -18.39
N LYS A 31 12.07 -4.35 -17.99
CA LYS A 31 12.12 -5.39 -16.97
C LYS A 31 11.81 -4.72 -15.64
N ALA A 32 10.64 -5.03 -15.06
CA ALA A 32 10.31 -4.59 -13.72
C ALA A 32 11.17 -5.39 -12.72
N TYR A 33 12.26 -4.80 -12.27
CA TYR A 33 13.06 -5.33 -11.18
C TYR A 33 12.37 -4.97 -9.86
N ALA A 34 11.51 -5.85 -9.37
CA ALA A 34 10.88 -5.72 -8.05
C ALA A 34 11.77 -6.33 -6.95
N ASN A 35 12.97 -5.78 -6.74
CA ASN A 35 13.89 -6.31 -5.72
C ASN A 35 14.51 -5.25 -4.80
N GLU A 36 13.97 -4.05 -4.76
CA GLU A 36 14.38 -3.08 -3.75
C GLU A 36 13.12 -2.54 -3.06
N PRO A 37 13.02 -2.61 -1.72
CA PRO A 37 12.02 -1.83 -1.02
C PRO A 37 12.26 -0.36 -1.39
N MET A 38 11.21 0.32 -1.84
CA MET A 38 11.25 1.73 -2.20
C MET A 38 11.78 2.57 -1.03
N GLU A 39 13.08 2.86 -1.01
CA GLU A 39 13.56 4.01 -0.26
C GLU A 39 13.29 5.26 -1.11
N ASN A 40 12.27 6.01 -0.68
CA ASN A 40 12.08 7.43 -0.97
C ASN A 40 12.02 7.83 -2.45
N SER A 41 10.97 7.39 -3.16
CA SER A 41 10.55 8.05 -4.39
C SER A 41 9.68 9.26 -4.03
N GLU A 42 10.26 10.47 -4.09
CA GLU A 42 9.64 11.77 -3.78
C GLU A 42 8.49 12.19 -4.74
N LEU A 43 7.91 11.25 -5.49
CA LEU A 43 6.86 11.52 -6.48
C LEU A 43 5.47 10.99 -6.11
N LEU A 44 5.30 10.45 -4.90
CA LEU A 44 4.01 10.12 -4.33
C LEU A 44 3.98 10.73 -2.91
N PRO A 45 2.88 11.37 -2.48
CA PRO A 45 2.75 11.73 -1.06
C PRO A 45 3.07 10.46 -0.27
N ALA A 46 3.95 10.58 0.74
CA ALA A 46 4.40 9.47 1.56
C ALA A 46 3.17 8.73 2.11
N MET A 47 2.72 7.73 1.37
CA MET A 47 1.52 6.98 1.66
C MET A 47 1.93 6.05 2.79
N ASN A 48 1.72 6.53 4.01
CA ASN A 48 2.08 5.85 5.25
C ASN A 48 1.02 4.78 5.55
N TYR A 49 0.85 3.82 4.63
CA TYR A 49 0.06 2.63 4.90
C TYR A 49 1.00 1.48 5.27
N GLY A 50 0.76 0.87 6.42
CA GLY A 50 1.30 -0.45 6.72
C GLY A 50 0.43 -1.51 6.04
N LEU A 51 1.05 -2.55 5.50
CA LEU A 51 0.30 -3.75 5.14
C LEU A 51 -0.14 -4.44 6.44
N VAL A 52 -1.45 -4.56 6.65
CA VAL A 52 -2.02 -5.23 7.82
C VAL A 52 -2.64 -6.55 7.36
N PRO A 53 -2.35 -7.68 8.02
CA PRO A 53 -2.96 -8.95 7.67
C PRO A 53 -4.47 -8.92 7.93
N LEU A 54 -5.24 -9.41 6.95
CA LEU A 54 -6.69 -9.58 7.05
C LEU A 54 -7.01 -11.03 7.39
N ASN A 55 -8.02 -11.22 8.23
CA ASN A 55 -8.62 -12.52 8.47
C ASN A 55 -9.46 -12.96 7.25
N GLU A 56 -9.86 -14.24 7.18
CA GLU A 56 -10.67 -14.77 6.05
C GLU A 56 -12.03 -14.07 5.89
N ASP A 57 -12.57 -13.52 6.98
CA ASP A 57 -13.82 -12.75 7.01
C ASP A 57 -13.63 -11.25 6.70
N GLY A 58 -12.39 -10.82 6.42
CA GLY A 58 -12.05 -9.43 6.11
C GLY A 58 -11.85 -8.54 7.35
N THR A 59 -11.89 -9.09 8.55
CA THR A 59 -11.62 -8.33 9.78
C THR A 59 -10.12 -8.16 10.05
N ILE A 60 -9.78 -7.22 10.92
CA ILE A 60 -8.41 -6.98 11.40
C ILE A 60 -8.39 -7.19 12.92
N SER A 61 -7.52 -8.09 13.39
CA SER A 61 -7.30 -8.31 14.82
C SER A 61 -6.05 -7.59 15.28
N VAL A 62 -6.18 -6.66 16.23
CA VAL A 62 -5.05 -5.94 16.83
C VAL A 62 -4.87 -6.39 18.27
N THR A 63 -3.73 -7.00 18.58
CA THR A 63 -3.36 -7.38 19.96
C THR A 63 -2.26 -6.48 20.46
N LEU A 64 -2.50 -5.81 21.59
CA LEU A 64 -1.58 -4.88 22.21
C LEU A 64 -1.08 -5.46 23.54
N SER A 65 0.16 -5.94 23.58
CA SER A 65 0.68 -6.71 24.72
C SER A 65 1.44 -5.90 25.77
N ASN A 66 1.75 -4.62 25.54
CA ASN A 66 2.61 -3.84 26.46
C ASN A 66 2.37 -2.32 26.43
N TYR A 67 1.18 -1.88 26.87
CA TYR A 67 0.83 -0.45 26.92
C TYR A 67 -0.04 -0.20 28.15
N ASP A 68 0.33 0.80 28.95
CA ASP A 68 -0.44 1.19 30.14
C ASP A 68 -1.74 1.92 29.76
N GLN A 69 -1.75 2.62 28.62
CA GLN A 69 -2.91 3.36 28.10
C GLN A 69 -2.88 3.38 26.57
N ILE A 70 -4.04 3.21 25.96
CA ILE A 70 -4.23 3.30 24.51
C ILE A 70 -5.23 4.41 24.25
N ASP A 71 -4.84 5.35 23.39
CA ASP A 71 -5.75 6.37 22.86
C ASP A 71 -6.41 5.82 21.59
N VAL A 72 -7.74 5.74 21.58
CA VAL A 72 -8.53 5.19 20.48
C VAL A 72 -9.62 6.21 20.11
N ASN A 73 -9.60 6.64 18.85
CA ASN A 73 -10.68 7.47 18.30
C ASN A 73 -11.69 6.60 17.55
N ILE A 74 -12.91 6.51 18.07
CA ILE A 74 -14.01 5.74 17.45
C ILE A 74 -14.95 6.73 16.76
N VAL A 75 -15.08 6.60 15.44
CA VAL A 75 -15.93 7.50 14.63
C VAL A 75 -17.37 6.97 14.51
N GLY A 76 -17.55 5.65 14.60
CA GLY A 76 -18.86 5.03 14.50
C GLY A 76 -18.85 3.61 15.06
N ILE A 77 -20.01 3.20 15.57
CA ILE A 77 -20.26 1.87 16.10
C ILE A 77 -21.62 1.43 15.54
N ASP A 78 -21.66 0.23 14.95
CA ASP A 78 -22.89 -0.41 14.47
C ASP A 78 -23.06 -1.75 15.17
N THR A 79 -24.07 -1.85 16.05
CA THR A 79 -24.39 -3.05 16.83
C THR A 79 -25.87 -3.36 16.68
N ASN A 80 -26.20 -4.65 16.63
CA ASN A 80 -27.60 -5.09 16.59
C ASN A 80 -28.28 -5.05 17.97
N GLU A 81 -27.49 -4.98 19.04
CA GLU A 81 -27.93 -4.99 20.43
C GLU A 81 -27.35 -3.78 21.18
N GLU A 82 -27.74 -3.61 22.44
CA GLU A 82 -27.24 -2.54 23.32
C GLU A 82 -25.76 -2.74 23.65
N LEU A 83 -24.96 -1.68 23.48
CA LEU A 83 -23.54 -1.68 23.82
C LEU A 83 -23.34 -1.10 25.22
N ASP A 84 -22.98 -1.95 26.18
CA ASP A 84 -22.63 -1.54 27.53
C ASP A 84 -21.27 -0.79 27.54
N VAL A 85 -21.27 0.46 28.01
CA VAL A 85 -20.07 1.29 28.13
C VAL A 85 -19.91 1.85 29.55
N ASN A 86 -18.70 1.83 30.08
CA ASN A 86 -18.35 2.51 31.34
C ASN A 86 -17.64 3.83 31.01
N ILE A 87 -18.18 4.95 31.49
CA ILE A 87 -17.68 6.29 31.21
C ILE A 87 -17.29 6.95 32.53
N ASP A 88 -16.05 7.44 32.63
CA ASP A 88 -15.57 8.13 33.83
C ASP A 88 -15.96 9.62 33.85
N GLU A 89 -15.95 10.28 32.68
CA GLU A 89 -16.14 11.74 32.55
C GLU A 89 -16.85 12.12 31.25
N ILE A 90 -17.76 13.10 31.33
CA ILE A 90 -18.44 13.69 30.17
C ILE A 90 -18.39 15.21 30.29
N GLY A 91 -17.83 15.89 29.28
CA GLY A 91 -17.83 17.35 29.20
C GLY A 91 -17.19 18.07 30.39
N GLY A 92 -16.16 17.49 31.03
CA GLY A 92 -15.48 18.09 32.19
C GLY A 92 -16.02 17.67 33.56
N GLY A 93 -17.07 16.84 33.61
CA GLY A 93 -17.72 16.39 34.85
C GLY A 93 -17.67 14.87 35.02
N TYR A 94 -17.29 14.42 36.22
CA TYR A 94 -17.28 12.99 36.56
C TYR A 94 -18.71 12.41 36.56
N VAL A 95 -18.85 11.21 35.99
CA VAL A 95 -20.11 10.46 36.01
C VAL A 95 -20.22 9.75 37.35
N SER A 96 -21.13 10.20 38.20
CA SER A 96 -21.30 9.65 39.57
C SER A 96 -22.56 8.79 39.75
N HIS A 97 -23.42 8.70 38.73
CA HIS A 97 -24.65 7.92 38.75
C HIS A 97 -25.12 7.53 37.34
N GLY A 98 -25.51 6.27 37.15
CA GLY A 98 -25.92 5.67 35.87
C GLY A 98 -27.38 5.97 35.49
N GLY A 99 -27.73 7.24 35.38
CA GLY A 99 -29.00 7.67 34.78
C GLY A 99 -28.91 7.77 33.25
N PRO A 100 -30.04 7.85 32.53
CA PRO A 100 -30.05 8.08 31.09
C PRO A 100 -29.28 9.37 30.73
N ILE A 101 -28.34 9.26 29.79
CA ILE A 101 -27.59 10.41 29.26
C ILE A 101 -28.35 10.94 28.05
N SER A 102 -28.67 12.24 28.05
CA SER A 102 -29.29 12.87 26.88
C SER A 102 -28.23 13.06 25.79
N VAL A 103 -28.51 12.53 24.60
CA VAL A 103 -27.64 12.63 23.43
C VAL A 103 -28.38 13.43 22.36
N GLU A 104 -27.69 14.38 21.74
CA GLU A 104 -28.21 15.12 20.58
C GLU A 104 -27.78 14.40 19.31
N ILE A 105 -28.73 14.14 18.43
CA ILE A 105 -28.49 13.53 17.12
C ILE A 105 -28.75 14.63 16.08
N ASP A 106 -27.70 15.02 15.37
CA ASP A 106 -27.79 15.89 14.18
C ASP A 106 -28.20 15.10 12.93
#